data_AF-A4TYD6-F1
#
_entry.id   AF-A4TYD6-F1
#
_cell.length_a   1.000
_cell.length_b   1.000
_cell.length_c   1.000
_cell.angle_alpha   90.00
_cell.angle_beta   90.00
_cell.angle_gamma   90.00
#
_symmetry.space_group_name_H-M   'P 1'
#
loop_
_entity.id
_entity.type
_entity.pdbx_description
1 polymer ?
#
loop_
_entity_poly.entity_id
_entity_poly.type
_entity_poly.pdbx_seq_one_letter_code
_entity_poly.pdbx_strand_id
1 'polypeptide(L)'
;MTQVENTARGASGTQRTDRIEARANALLSDCRRAFHAFGELDELAENLRILSLNAELAAGRAGDKGRAVRALTQYTRELVNRLAQIRGEMNQLRTRTETLSQKIEDELKQLRSIEESSADGADSTQFAEMMRALVDKLDDLSSNVEDLSRRAHGVEEVVSQSDSIATNIAIEAAAAGVHEKEFRTVSDTMRRYVDNLRTMIDDASDAVRRALEKVDSLRRLGIENLQGLRG
;
A
#
# COMPACT_ATOMS: atom_id res chain seq x y z
N MET A 1 -16.43 45.65 -23.85
CA MET A 1 -15.23 45.23 -23.08
C MET A 1 -15.58 44.27 -21.95
N THR A 2 -16.75 44.41 -21.31
CA THR A 2 -17.20 43.60 -20.16
C THR A 2 -17.55 42.13 -20.45
N GLN A 3 -17.92 41.75 -21.69
CA GLN A 3 -18.26 40.36 -22.03
C GLN A 3 -17.04 39.43 -22.21
N VAL A 4 -15.88 39.98 -22.58
CA VAL A 4 -14.65 39.20 -22.80
C VAL A 4 -13.93 38.88 -21.49
N GLU A 5 -14.02 39.78 -20.49
CA GLU A 5 -13.49 39.52 -19.15
C GLU A 5 -14.30 38.45 -18.39
N ASN A 6 -15.62 38.37 -18.62
CA ASN A 6 -16.47 37.38 -17.95
C ASN A 6 -16.26 35.95 -18.46
N THR A 7 -15.95 35.78 -19.75
CA THR A 7 -15.62 34.46 -20.33
C THR A 7 -14.24 33.97 -19.89
N ALA A 8 -13.27 34.88 -19.68
CA ALA A 8 -11.93 34.51 -19.20
C ALA A 8 -11.92 34.05 -17.74
N ARG A 9 -12.76 34.65 -16.87
CA ARG A 9 -12.88 34.26 -15.46
C ARG A 9 -13.54 32.89 -15.25
N GLY A 10 -14.60 32.57 -16.00
CA GLY A 10 -15.22 31.24 -15.98
C GLY A 10 -14.27 30.13 -16.45
N ALA A 11 -13.49 30.39 -17.51
CA ALA A 11 -12.50 29.43 -18.03
C ALA A 11 -11.34 29.15 -17.05
N SER A 12 -10.93 30.15 -16.27
CA SER A 12 -9.89 30.04 -15.24
C SER A 12 -10.32 29.14 -14.07
N GLY A 13 -11.58 29.18 -13.69
CA GLY A 13 -12.15 28.32 -12.64
C GLY A 13 -12.10 26.87 -13.06
N THR A 14 -12.78 26.52 -14.15
CA THR A 14 -12.85 25.13 -14.65
C THR A 14 -11.46 24.49 -14.81
N GLN A 15 -10.48 25.26 -15.29
CA GLN A 15 -9.09 24.80 -15.42
C GLN A 15 -8.41 24.45 -14.07
N ARG A 16 -8.81 25.09 -12.97
CA ARG A 16 -8.31 24.82 -11.62
C ARG A 16 -8.88 23.51 -11.08
N THR A 17 -10.18 23.30 -11.14
CA THR A 17 -10.79 22.05 -10.65
C THR A 17 -10.34 20.85 -11.48
N ASP A 18 -10.19 21.00 -12.80
CA ASP A 18 -9.64 19.95 -13.67
C ASP A 18 -8.23 19.52 -13.22
N ARG A 19 -7.38 20.46 -12.80
CA ARG A 19 -6.04 20.16 -12.28
C ARG A 19 -6.08 19.42 -10.94
N ILE A 20 -7.00 19.78 -10.05
CA ILE A 20 -7.20 19.10 -8.77
C ILE A 20 -7.68 17.66 -9.03
N GLU A 21 -8.71 17.51 -9.87
CA GLU A 21 -9.29 16.21 -10.23
C GLU A 21 -8.26 15.29 -10.88
N ALA A 22 -7.47 15.78 -11.85
CA ALA A 22 -6.43 14.99 -12.49
C ALA A 22 -5.37 14.50 -11.48
N ARG A 23 -4.94 15.36 -10.55
CA ARG A 23 -3.98 14.99 -9.50
C ARG A 23 -4.57 14.03 -8.48
N ALA A 24 -5.82 14.23 -8.08
CA ALA A 24 -6.53 13.33 -7.18
C ALA A 24 -6.68 11.94 -7.81
N ASN A 25 -7.13 11.85 -9.07
CA ASN A 25 -7.24 10.58 -9.77
C ASN A 25 -5.88 9.86 -9.90
N ALA A 26 -4.81 10.62 -10.17
CA ALA A 26 -3.46 10.07 -10.23
C ALA A 26 -2.95 9.57 -8.87
N LEU A 27 -3.35 10.22 -7.77
CA LEU A 27 -3.08 9.81 -6.40
C LEU A 27 -3.86 8.55 -6.04
N LEU A 28 -5.17 8.55 -6.26
CA LEU A 28 -6.04 7.40 -5.96
C LEU A 28 -5.61 6.17 -6.76
N SER A 29 -5.12 6.34 -7.99
CA SER A 29 -4.52 5.25 -8.77
C SER A 29 -3.29 4.66 -8.10
N ASP A 30 -2.37 5.47 -7.58
CA ASP A 30 -1.18 4.96 -6.87
C ASP A 30 -1.53 4.32 -5.52
N CYS A 31 -2.51 4.87 -4.79
CA CYS A 31 -3.03 4.21 -3.59
C CYS A 31 -3.56 2.80 -3.91
N ARG A 32 -4.37 2.66 -4.97
CA ARG A 32 -4.87 1.35 -5.42
C ARG A 32 -3.73 0.40 -5.82
N ARG A 33 -2.71 0.90 -6.52
CA ARG A 33 -1.51 0.09 -6.87
C ARG A 33 -0.77 -0.40 -5.63
N ALA A 34 -0.60 0.47 -4.63
CA ALA A 34 0.07 0.11 -3.39
C ALA A 34 -0.63 -1.04 -2.65
N PHE A 35 -1.97 -1.03 -2.59
CA PHE A 35 -2.72 -2.16 -2.02
C PHE A 35 -2.72 -3.39 -2.92
N HIS A 36 -2.74 -3.21 -4.25
CA HIS A 36 -2.70 -4.33 -5.19
C HIS A 36 -1.37 -5.09 -5.15
N ALA A 37 -0.25 -4.41 -4.87
CA ALA A 37 1.06 -5.05 -4.69
C ALA A 37 1.05 -6.13 -3.58
N PHE A 38 0.16 -6.00 -2.59
CA PHE A 38 -0.05 -7.00 -1.54
C PHE A 38 -1.17 -8.02 -1.85
N GLY A 39 -1.69 -8.05 -3.08
CA GLY A 39 -2.79 -8.95 -3.47
C GLY A 39 -2.48 -10.44 -3.34
N GLU A 40 -1.21 -10.82 -3.51
CA GLU A 40 -0.75 -12.22 -3.42
C GLU A 40 -0.26 -12.62 -2.01
N LEU A 41 -0.34 -11.70 -1.04
CA LEU A 41 0.18 -11.93 0.31
C LEU A 41 -0.52 -13.09 1.01
N ASP A 42 -1.82 -13.26 0.74
CA ASP A 42 -2.65 -14.33 1.27
C ASP A 42 -2.18 -15.71 0.78
N GLU A 43 -1.95 -15.83 -0.52
CA GLU A 43 -1.49 -17.07 -1.13
C GLU A 43 -0.08 -17.41 -0.64
N LEU A 44 0.80 -16.41 -0.54
CA LEU A 44 2.16 -16.64 -0.10
C LEU A 44 2.25 -17.01 1.38
N ALA A 45 1.44 -16.41 2.25
CA ALA A 45 1.36 -16.79 3.65
C ALA A 45 0.89 -18.24 3.81
N GLU A 46 -0.08 -18.68 3.00
CA GLU A 46 -0.56 -20.06 3.00
C GLU A 46 0.49 -21.03 2.45
N ASN A 47 1.14 -20.68 1.34
CA ASN A 47 2.23 -21.46 0.77
C ASN A 47 3.39 -21.63 1.75
N LEU A 48 3.73 -20.57 2.49
CA LEU A 48 4.74 -20.61 3.55
C LEU A 48 4.30 -21.51 4.72
N ARG A 49 3.01 -21.48 5.09
CA ARG A 49 2.43 -22.38 6.10
C ARG A 49 2.56 -23.85 5.69
N ILE A 50 2.24 -24.16 4.44
CA ILE A 50 2.35 -25.52 3.87
C ILE A 50 3.81 -25.95 3.83
N LEU A 51 4.71 -25.08 3.38
CA LEU A 51 6.16 -25.36 3.37
C LEU A 51 6.67 -25.67 4.79
N SER A 52 6.27 -24.87 5.78
CA SER A 52 6.64 -25.10 7.17
C SER A 52 6.18 -26.46 7.69
N LEU A 53 4.97 -26.90 7.33
CA LEU A 53 4.45 -28.20 7.71
C LEU A 53 5.21 -29.35 7.04
N ASN A 54 5.48 -29.23 5.74
CA ASN A 54 6.23 -30.22 4.99
C ASN A 54 7.67 -30.36 5.49
N ALA A 55 8.30 -29.23 5.81
CA ALA A 55 9.63 -29.18 6.39
C ALA A 55 9.69 -29.85 7.77
N GLU A 56 8.67 -29.67 8.61
CA GLU A 56 8.58 -30.30 9.92
C GLU A 56 8.42 -31.83 9.79
N LEU A 57 7.64 -32.31 8.83
CA LEU A 57 7.49 -33.74 8.56
C LEU A 57 8.80 -34.37 8.07
N ALA A 58 9.51 -33.69 7.15
CA ALA A 58 10.83 -34.12 6.68
C ALA A 58 11.83 -34.15 7.85
N ALA A 59 11.82 -33.11 8.69
CA ALA A 59 12.63 -33.05 9.91
C ALA A 59 12.25 -34.17 10.91
N GLY A 60 10.99 -34.58 10.95
CA GLY A 60 10.50 -35.77 11.65
C GLY A 60 11.18 -37.05 11.17
N ARG A 61 11.12 -37.29 9.86
CA ARG A 61 11.70 -38.47 9.20
C ARG A 61 13.22 -38.56 9.34
N ALA A 62 13.91 -37.42 9.35
CA ALA A 62 15.35 -37.33 9.50
C ALA A 62 15.87 -37.60 10.93
N GLY A 63 14.98 -37.77 11.91
CA GLY A 63 15.36 -38.04 13.30
C GLY A 63 16.28 -36.97 13.87
N ASP A 64 17.44 -37.38 14.39
CA ASP A 64 18.43 -36.47 14.99
C ASP A 64 18.99 -35.45 13.99
N LYS A 65 19.08 -35.83 12.71
CA LYS A 65 19.54 -34.94 11.63
C LYS A 65 18.56 -33.83 11.30
N GLY A 66 17.29 -33.98 11.69
CA GLY A 66 16.25 -32.97 11.47
C GLY A 66 16.01 -32.03 12.66
N ARG A 67 16.70 -32.19 13.79
CA ARG A 67 16.38 -31.43 15.02
C ARG A 67 16.46 -29.91 14.82
N ALA A 68 17.52 -29.42 14.19
CA ALA A 68 17.70 -27.99 13.93
C ALA A 68 16.65 -27.45 12.93
N VAL A 69 16.41 -28.17 11.84
CA VAL A 69 15.36 -27.84 10.87
C VAL A 69 13.98 -27.78 11.54
N ARG A 70 13.67 -28.72 12.45
CA ARG A 70 12.42 -28.70 13.21
C ARG A 70 12.29 -27.43 14.06
N ALA A 71 13.36 -26.98 14.72
CA ALA A 71 13.34 -25.71 15.45
C ALA A 71 13.10 -24.52 14.50
N LEU A 72 13.77 -24.50 13.33
CA LEU A 72 13.58 -23.47 12.30
C LEU A 72 12.14 -23.41 11.78
N THR A 73 11.44 -24.55 11.69
CA THR A 73 10.01 -24.56 11.32
C THR A 73 9.10 -23.94 12.37
N GLN A 74 9.49 -23.93 13.65
CA GLN A 74 8.72 -23.24 14.69
C GLN A 74 8.78 -21.72 14.48
N TYR A 75 9.97 -21.18 14.22
CA TYR A 75 10.12 -19.76 13.85
C TYR A 75 9.38 -19.43 12.56
N THR A 76 9.38 -20.34 11.57
CA THR A 76 8.63 -20.15 10.32
C THR A 76 7.12 -20.01 10.59
N ARG A 77 6.56 -20.78 11.53
CA ARG A 77 5.15 -20.64 11.94
C ARG A 77 4.85 -19.29 12.59
N GLU A 78 5.77 -18.79 13.42
CA GLU A 78 5.63 -17.44 14.01
C GLU A 78 5.62 -16.36 12.92
N LEU A 79 6.49 -16.49 11.91
CA LEU A 79 6.49 -15.60 10.75
C LEU A 79 5.19 -15.64 9.96
N VAL A 80 4.65 -16.84 9.70
CA VAL A 80 3.35 -17.02 9.02
C VAL A 80 2.23 -16.33 9.81
N ASN A 81 2.20 -16.49 11.14
CA ASN A 81 1.20 -15.84 11.98
C ASN A 81 1.33 -14.31 11.93
N ARG A 82 2.56 -13.78 11.99
CA ARG A 82 2.84 -12.35 11.86
C ARG A 82 2.39 -11.81 10.50
N LEU A 83 2.67 -12.54 9.43
CA LEU A 83 2.25 -12.19 8.08
C LEU A 83 0.71 -12.16 7.95
N ALA A 84 0.04 -13.14 8.53
CA ALA A 84 -1.42 -13.22 8.57
C ALA A 84 -2.06 -12.06 9.34
N GLN A 85 -1.42 -11.58 10.42
CA GLN A 85 -1.84 -10.40 11.17
C GLN A 85 -1.66 -9.12 10.33
N ILE A 86 -0.46 -8.90 9.78
CA ILE A 86 -0.17 -7.72 8.94
C ILE A 86 -1.16 -7.64 7.77
N ARG A 87 -1.44 -8.76 7.13
CA ARG A 87 -2.48 -8.88 6.10
C ARG A 87 -3.85 -8.41 6.60
N GLY A 88 -4.27 -8.85 7.78
CA GLY A 88 -5.55 -8.44 8.37
C GLY A 88 -5.65 -6.92 8.53
N GLU A 89 -4.59 -6.31 9.03
CA GLU A 89 -4.48 -4.85 9.17
C GLU A 89 -4.48 -4.14 7.81
N MET A 90 -3.77 -4.67 6.82
CA MET A 90 -3.75 -4.14 5.45
C MET A 90 -5.14 -4.19 4.80
N ASN A 91 -5.90 -5.27 5.00
CA ASN A 91 -7.26 -5.39 4.48
C ASN A 91 -8.20 -4.33 5.09
N GLN A 92 -8.11 -4.12 6.41
CA GLN A 92 -8.88 -3.05 7.07
C GLN A 92 -8.48 -1.66 6.58
N LEU A 93 -7.18 -1.44 6.36
CA LEU A 93 -6.65 -0.20 5.82
C LEU A 93 -7.09 0.04 4.37
N ARG A 94 -7.13 -1.01 3.54
CA ARG A 94 -7.64 -0.97 2.17
C ARG A 94 -9.09 -0.50 2.15
N THR A 95 -9.97 -1.11 2.94
CA THR A 95 -11.39 -0.73 2.99
C THR A 95 -11.60 0.72 3.46
N ARG A 96 -10.83 1.16 4.47
CA ARG A 96 -10.86 2.57 4.92
C ARG A 96 -10.41 3.51 3.79
N THR A 97 -9.34 3.15 3.08
CA THR A 97 -8.79 3.96 1.98
C THR A 97 -9.74 4.00 0.78
N GLU A 98 -10.38 2.90 0.41
CA GLU A 98 -11.39 2.85 -0.66
C GLU A 98 -12.60 3.73 -0.34
N THR A 99 -13.10 3.65 0.90
CA THR A 99 -14.20 4.51 1.37
C THR A 99 -13.83 5.98 1.28
N LEU A 100 -12.62 6.34 1.70
CA LEU A 100 -12.12 7.71 1.62
C LEU A 100 -11.91 8.17 0.17
N SER A 101 -11.41 7.28 -0.69
CA SER A 101 -11.22 7.53 -2.12
C SER A 101 -12.57 7.86 -2.79
N GLN A 102 -13.63 7.12 -2.48
CA GLN A 102 -14.97 7.41 -2.99
C GLN A 102 -15.47 8.79 -2.52
N LYS A 103 -15.25 9.11 -1.24
CA LYS A 103 -15.63 10.42 -0.68
C LYS A 103 -14.87 11.58 -1.30
N ILE A 104 -13.62 11.37 -1.71
CA ILE A 104 -12.80 12.36 -2.44
C ILE A 104 -13.34 12.53 -3.86
N GLU A 105 -13.62 11.44 -4.57
CA GLU A 105 -14.22 11.49 -5.92
C GLU A 105 -15.58 12.21 -5.92
N ASP A 106 -16.42 11.97 -4.91
CA ASP A 106 -17.72 12.63 -4.78
C ASP A 106 -17.58 14.14 -4.48
N GLU A 107 -16.62 14.53 -3.64
CA GLU A 107 -16.31 15.95 -3.39
C GLU A 107 -15.79 16.65 -4.64
N LEU A 108 -14.96 16.00 -5.44
CA LEU A 108 -14.46 16.56 -6.70
C LEU A 108 -15.60 16.81 -7.70
N LYS A 109 -16.57 15.90 -7.78
CA LYS A 109 -17.78 16.11 -8.60
C LYS A 109 -18.60 17.29 -8.10
N GLN A 110 -18.76 17.44 -6.78
CA GLN A 110 -19.46 18.59 -6.20
C GLN A 110 -18.73 19.90 -6.44
N LEU A 111 -17.39 19.93 -6.29
CA LEU A 111 -16.55 21.08 -6.63
C LEU A 111 -16.72 21.51 -8.09
N ARG A 112 -16.70 20.55 -9.02
CA ARG A 112 -16.94 20.84 -10.45
C ARG A 112 -18.34 21.42 -10.66
N SER A 113 -19.36 20.81 -10.08
CA SER A 113 -20.74 21.29 -10.23
C SER A 113 -20.93 22.71 -9.70
N ILE A 114 -20.33 23.04 -8.55
CA ILE A 114 -20.38 24.40 -7.96
C ILE A 114 -19.72 25.40 -8.91
N GLU A 115 -18.57 25.03 -9.47
CA GLU A 115 -17.83 25.90 -10.37
C GLU A 115 -18.55 26.14 -11.71
N GLU A 116 -19.21 25.11 -12.25
CA GLU A 116 -20.03 25.22 -13.46
C GLU A 116 -21.32 26.03 -13.24
N SER A 117 -21.93 25.96 -12.06
CA SER A 117 -23.12 26.76 -11.72
C SER A 117 -22.80 28.20 -11.33
N SER A 118 -21.55 28.49 -10.95
CA SER A 118 -21.11 29.79 -10.49
C SER A 118 -20.76 30.73 -11.65
N ALA A 119 -21.78 31.35 -12.26
CA ALA A 119 -21.57 32.35 -13.32
C ALA A 119 -20.97 33.70 -12.81
N ASP A 120 -20.99 33.99 -11.50
CA ASP A 120 -20.81 35.37 -11.00
C ASP A 120 -20.08 35.50 -9.63
N GLY A 121 -19.25 34.53 -9.24
CA GLY A 121 -18.40 34.66 -8.03
C GLY A 121 -19.12 34.60 -6.66
N ALA A 122 -20.46 34.50 -6.64
CA ALA A 122 -21.27 34.46 -5.43
C ALA A 122 -21.12 33.15 -4.60
N ASP A 123 -20.59 32.07 -5.19
CA ASP A 123 -20.44 30.75 -4.55
C ASP A 123 -19.00 30.46 -4.05
N SER A 124 -18.16 31.50 -3.98
CA SER A 124 -16.79 31.38 -3.46
C SER A 124 -16.72 30.82 -2.03
N THR A 125 -17.75 31.05 -1.21
CA THR A 125 -17.82 30.51 0.16
C THR A 125 -18.07 29.02 0.15
N GLN A 126 -19.05 28.54 -0.63
CA GLN A 126 -19.37 27.12 -0.73
C GLN A 126 -18.20 26.34 -1.35
N PHE A 127 -17.57 26.89 -2.39
CA PHE A 127 -16.36 26.33 -2.97
C PHE A 127 -15.23 26.23 -1.94
N ALA A 128 -15.01 27.30 -1.14
CA ALA A 128 -13.98 27.28 -0.11
C ALA A 128 -14.25 26.27 1.01
N GLU A 129 -15.51 26.08 1.41
CA GLU A 129 -15.88 25.04 2.37
C GLU A 129 -15.62 23.64 1.83
N MET A 130 -16.03 23.38 0.59
CA MET A 130 -15.82 22.09 -0.07
C MET A 130 -14.33 21.78 -0.28
N MET A 131 -13.53 22.80 -0.63
CA MET A 131 -12.08 22.63 -0.73
C MET A 131 -11.40 22.36 0.60
N ARG A 132 -11.87 22.94 1.71
CA ARG A 132 -11.36 22.59 3.05
C ARG A 132 -11.66 21.14 3.37
N ALA A 133 -12.89 20.71 3.15
CA ALA A 133 -13.30 19.32 3.37
C ALA A 133 -12.46 18.34 2.53
N LEU A 134 -12.16 18.69 1.27
CA LEU A 134 -11.25 17.92 0.43
C LEU A 134 -9.83 17.86 0.99
N VAL A 135 -9.28 18.99 1.45
CA VAL A 135 -7.95 19.03 2.08
C VAL A 135 -7.91 18.15 3.34
N ASP A 136 -8.95 18.18 4.18
CA ASP A 136 -9.03 17.35 5.39
C ASP A 136 -9.05 15.85 5.03
N LYS A 137 -9.82 15.46 4.00
CA LYS A 137 -9.83 14.07 3.51
C LYS A 137 -8.51 13.64 2.88
N LEU A 138 -7.77 14.57 2.27
CA LEU A 138 -6.42 14.29 1.76
C LEU A 138 -5.43 14.06 2.91
N ASP A 139 -5.59 14.77 4.04
CA ASP A 139 -4.79 14.52 5.25
C ASP A 139 -5.09 13.13 5.84
N ASP A 140 -6.38 12.74 5.92
CA ASP A 140 -6.77 11.38 6.30
C ASP A 140 -6.20 10.32 5.34
N LEU A 141 -6.16 10.61 4.04
CA LEU A 141 -5.61 9.70 3.04
C LEU A 141 -4.09 9.58 3.17
N SER A 142 -3.40 10.68 3.45
CA SER A 142 -1.96 10.69 3.76
C SER A 142 -1.66 9.74 4.92
N SER A 143 -2.42 9.88 6.01
CA SER A 143 -2.29 9.04 7.20
C SER A 143 -2.48 7.55 6.88
N ASN A 144 -3.47 7.21 6.06
CA ASN A 144 -3.68 5.83 5.62
C ASN A 144 -2.52 5.29 4.77
N VAL A 145 -1.94 6.11 3.88
CA VAL A 145 -0.78 5.70 3.04
C VAL A 145 0.48 5.54 3.89
N GLU A 146 0.69 6.37 4.90
CA GLU A 146 1.77 6.19 5.89
C GLU A 146 1.57 4.92 6.74
N ASP A 147 0.33 4.63 7.14
CA ASP A 147 -0.02 3.38 7.80
C ASP A 147 0.33 2.17 6.94
N LEU A 148 0.10 2.26 5.62
CA LEU A 148 0.45 1.20 4.66
C LEU A 148 1.96 1.04 4.58
N SER A 149 2.71 2.14 4.52
CA SER A 149 4.18 2.14 4.56
C SER A 149 4.72 1.40 5.78
N ARG A 150 4.15 1.66 6.96
CA ARG A 150 4.52 0.96 8.21
C ARG A 150 4.27 -0.55 8.12
N ARG A 151 3.16 -0.97 7.51
CA ARG A 151 2.85 -2.41 7.36
C ARG A 151 3.75 -3.07 6.33
N ALA A 152 4.10 -2.38 5.24
CA ALA A 152 5.08 -2.85 4.27
C ALA A 152 6.43 -3.13 4.93
N HIS A 153 6.90 -2.26 5.83
CA HIS A 153 8.11 -2.51 6.61
C HIS A 153 7.99 -3.72 7.54
N GLY A 154 6.81 -3.95 8.12
CA GLY A 154 6.53 -5.18 8.87
C GLY A 154 6.68 -6.46 8.01
N VAL A 155 6.30 -6.40 6.72
CA VAL A 155 6.53 -7.50 5.78
C VAL A 155 8.03 -7.65 5.46
N GLU A 156 8.75 -6.54 5.30
CA GLU A 156 10.21 -6.53 5.08
C GLU A 156 10.98 -7.21 6.21
N GLU A 157 10.57 -7.00 7.47
CA GLU A 157 11.15 -7.73 8.60
C GLU A 157 10.90 -9.25 8.50
N VAL A 158 9.70 -9.66 8.09
CA VAL A 158 9.36 -11.07 7.86
C VAL A 158 10.23 -11.67 6.75
N VAL A 159 10.50 -10.91 5.68
CA VAL A 159 11.42 -11.30 4.59
C VAL A 159 12.83 -11.54 5.10
N SER A 160 13.37 -10.58 5.85
CA SER A 160 14.73 -10.68 6.40
C SER A 160 14.89 -11.92 7.30
N GLN A 161 13.91 -12.17 8.18
CA GLN A 161 13.92 -13.33 9.06
C GLN A 161 13.74 -14.63 8.28
N SER A 162 12.88 -14.63 7.26
CA SER A 162 12.65 -15.76 6.36
C SER A 162 13.90 -16.15 5.57
N ASP A 163 14.67 -15.18 5.07
CA ASP A 163 15.91 -15.41 4.34
C ASP A 163 17.02 -16.00 5.24
N SER A 164 17.10 -15.52 6.49
CA SER A 164 17.97 -16.11 7.52
C SER A 164 17.59 -17.57 7.82
N ILE A 165 16.29 -17.86 7.98
CA ILE A 165 15.81 -19.24 8.16
C ILE A 165 16.16 -20.11 6.96
N ALA A 166 15.92 -19.62 5.74
CA ALA A 166 16.26 -20.35 4.51
C ALA A 166 17.75 -20.69 4.46
N THR A 167 18.61 -19.73 4.81
CA THR A 167 20.07 -19.92 4.87
C THR A 167 20.46 -20.96 5.91
N ASN A 168 19.88 -20.91 7.11
CA ASN A 168 20.15 -21.90 8.15
C ASN A 168 19.67 -23.31 7.74
N ILE A 169 18.52 -23.44 7.09
CA ILE A 169 18.06 -24.73 6.56
C ILE A 169 19.03 -25.27 5.50
N ALA A 170 19.61 -24.41 4.65
CA ALA A 170 20.62 -24.85 3.68
C ALA A 170 21.91 -25.38 4.34
N ILE A 171 22.35 -24.74 5.43
CA ILE A 171 23.51 -25.20 6.21
C ILE A 171 23.21 -26.57 6.84
N GLU A 172 22.04 -26.72 7.47
CA GLU A 172 21.62 -27.99 8.05
C GLU A 172 21.45 -29.08 6.99
N ALA A 173 20.97 -28.73 5.79
CA ALA A 173 20.86 -29.66 4.67
C ALA A 173 22.21 -30.32 4.34
N ALA A 174 23.29 -29.53 4.26
CA ALA A 174 24.63 -30.05 3.98
C ALA A 174 25.14 -31.04 5.04
N ALA A 175 24.64 -30.96 6.28
CA ALA A 175 24.99 -31.86 7.38
C ALA A 175 24.05 -33.08 7.53
N ALA A 176 22.96 -33.12 6.74
CA ALA A 176 21.87 -34.08 6.91
C ALA A 176 22.04 -35.40 6.13
N GLY A 177 23.15 -35.57 5.40
CA GLY A 177 23.49 -36.81 4.68
C GLY A 177 22.39 -37.21 3.69
N VAL A 178 21.76 -38.37 3.90
CA VAL A 178 20.70 -38.88 3.00
C VAL A 178 19.47 -37.96 2.89
N HIS A 179 19.27 -37.06 3.86
CA HIS A 179 18.17 -36.09 3.87
C HIS A 179 18.54 -34.72 3.27
N GLU A 180 19.79 -34.52 2.83
CA GLU A 180 20.26 -33.26 2.26
C GLU A 180 19.34 -32.73 1.15
N LYS A 181 18.91 -33.62 0.23
CA LYS A 181 18.06 -33.23 -0.89
C LYS A 181 16.69 -32.71 -0.44
N GLU A 182 16.09 -33.32 0.59
CA GLU A 182 14.79 -32.89 1.12
C GLU A 182 14.90 -31.51 1.77
N PHE A 183 15.90 -31.29 2.62
CA PHE A 183 16.09 -29.99 3.28
C PHE A 183 16.55 -28.88 2.34
N ARG A 184 17.38 -29.19 1.33
CA ARG A 184 17.74 -28.22 0.29
C ARG A 184 16.51 -27.76 -0.49
N THR A 185 15.59 -28.67 -0.82
CA THR A 185 14.33 -28.33 -1.48
C THR A 185 13.48 -27.36 -0.63
N VAL A 186 13.47 -27.55 0.69
CA VAL A 186 12.79 -26.63 1.62
C VAL A 186 13.43 -25.25 1.57
N SER A 187 14.75 -25.16 1.71
CA SER A 187 15.49 -23.89 1.66
C SER A 187 15.29 -23.16 0.32
N ASP A 188 15.42 -23.86 -0.81
CA ASP A 188 15.27 -23.28 -2.13
C ASP A 188 13.84 -22.76 -2.36
N THR A 189 12.84 -23.45 -1.83
CA THR A 189 11.44 -23.01 -1.91
C THR A 189 11.20 -21.80 -1.01
N MET A 190 11.76 -21.78 0.20
CA MET A 190 11.72 -20.64 1.11
C MET A 190 12.34 -19.39 0.46
N ARG A 191 13.51 -19.52 -0.19
CA ARG A 191 14.17 -18.43 -0.94
C ARG A 191 13.26 -17.86 -2.03
N ARG A 192 12.58 -18.73 -2.77
CA ARG A 192 11.62 -18.31 -3.80
C ARG A 192 10.48 -17.47 -3.21
N TYR A 193 9.96 -17.86 -2.05
CA TYR A 193 8.94 -17.07 -1.35
C TYR A 193 9.47 -15.73 -0.83
N VAL A 194 10.71 -15.72 -0.31
CA VAL A 194 11.41 -14.49 0.09
C VAL A 194 11.53 -13.52 -1.09
N ASP A 195 11.91 -14.02 -2.27
CA ASP A 195 12.07 -13.18 -3.47
C ASP A 195 10.73 -12.63 -3.98
N ASN A 196 9.65 -13.43 -3.90
CA ASN A 196 8.30 -12.94 -4.18
C ASN A 196 7.88 -11.83 -3.21
N LEU A 197 8.08 -12.02 -1.90
CA LEU A 197 7.80 -10.96 -0.92
C LEU A 197 8.62 -9.69 -1.20
N ARG A 198 9.91 -9.81 -1.54
CA ARG A 198 10.77 -8.65 -1.86
C ARG A 198 10.17 -7.84 -3.00
N THR A 199 9.81 -8.51 -4.09
CA THR A 199 9.19 -7.87 -5.25
C THR A 199 7.91 -7.13 -4.87
N MET A 200 7.05 -7.75 -4.05
CA MET A 200 5.82 -7.10 -3.55
C MET A 200 6.11 -5.86 -2.69
N ILE A 201 7.12 -5.92 -1.82
CA ILE A 201 7.54 -4.78 -1.00
C ILE A 201 8.08 -3.64 -1.86
N ASP A 202 8.89 -3.94 -2.87
CA ASP A 202 9.46 -2.94 -3.77
C ASP A 202 8.34 -2.22 -4.53
N ASP A 203 7.43 -2.98 -5.15
CA ASP A 203 6.27 -2.43 -5.87
C ASP A 203 5.37 -1.56 -4.97
N ALA A 204 5.11 -2.05 -3.74
CA ALA A 204 4.32 -1.32 -2.76
C ALA A 204 5.02 -0.04 -2.30
N SER A 205 6.31 -0.11 -1.98
CA SER A 205 7.09 1.03 -1.47
C SER A 205 7.18 2.13 -2.52
N ASP A 206 7.36 1.76 -3.79
CA ASP A 206 7.37 2.72 -4.88
C ASP A 206 6.00 3.37 -5.10
N ALA A 207 4.91 2.60 -5.01
CA ALA A 207 3.55 3.14 -5.11
C ALA A 207 3.19 4.05 -3.92
N VAL A 208 3.56 3.66 -2.69
CA VAL A 208 3.40 4.45 -1.47
C VAL A 208 4.13 5.78 -1.59
N ARG A 209 5.41 5.76 -2.01
CA ARG A 209 6.20 6.98 -2.18
C ARG A 209 5.55 7.94 -3.17
N ARG A 210 5.13 7.46 -4.35
CA ARG A 210 4.43 8.30 -5.33
C ARG A 210 3.10 8.81 -4.81
N ALA A 211 2.35 8.01 -4.06
CA ALA A 211 1.11 8.44 -3.43
C ALA A 211 1.37 9.59 -2.44
N LEU A 212 2.33 9.46 -1.53
CA LEU A 212 2.68 10.52 -0.56
C LEU A 212 3.10 11.82 -1.25
N GLU A 213 3.96 11.74 -2.27
CA GLU A 213 4.35 12.91 -3.08
C GLU A 213 3.14 13.61 -3.72
N LYS A 214 2.18 12.84 -4.23
CA LYS A 214 0.96 13.37 -4.86
C LYS A 214 -0.04 13.92 -3.85
N VAL A 215 -0.20 13.30 -2.67
CA VAL A 215 -1.03 13.83 -1.58
C VAL A 215 -0.53 15.21 -1.18
N ASP A 216 0.77 15.36 -0.89
CA ASP A 216 1.36 16.64 -0.47
C ASP A 216 1.19 17.72 -1.56
N SER A 217 1.46 17.35 -2.82
CA SER A 217 1.30 18.25 -3.96
C SER A 217 -0.16 18.70 -4.17
N LEU A 218 -1.13 17.80 -3.97
CA LEU A 218 -2.55 18.11 -4.09
C LEU A 218 -3.06 18.94 -2.91
N ARG A 219 -2.60 18.63 -1.70
CA ARG A 219 -2.90 19.39 -0.49
C ARG A 219 -2.42 20.83 -0.59
N ARG A 220 -1.17 21.05 -1.02
CA ARG A 220 -0.63 22.40 -1.27
C ARG A 220 -1.45 23.16 -2.29
N LEU A 221 -1.79 22.51 -3.41
CA LEU A 221 -2.67 23.09 -4.42
C LEU A 221 -4.01 23.50 -3.80
N GLY A 222 -4.63 22.66 -2.95
CA GLY A 222 -5.86 22.98 -2.24
C GLY A 222 -5.75 24.17 -1.29
N ILE A 223 -4.63 24.32 -0.59
CA ILE A 223 -4.38 25.44 0.33
C ILE A 223 -4.14 26.74 -0.44
N GLU A 224 -3.31 26.74 -1.49
CA GLU A 224 -3.09 27.88 -2.38
C GLU A 224 -4.41 28.39 -2.96
N ASN A 225 -5.24 27.44 -3.36
CA ASN A 225 -6.58 27.65 -3.84
C ASN A 225 -7.50 28.35 -2.82
N LEU A 226 -7.43 27.98 -1.54
CA LEU A 226 -8.19 28.65 -0.47
C LEU A 226 -7.66 30.05 -0.18
N GLN A 227 -6.35 30.28 -0.30
CA GLN A 227 -5.73 31.58 -0.11
C GLN A 227 -6.09 32.55 -1.24
N GLY A 228 -6.09 32.08 -2.48
CA GLY A 228 -6.47 32.87 -3.66
C GLY A 228 -7.94 33.31 -3.68
N LEU A 229 -8.81 32.71 -2.86
CA LEU A 229 -10.22 33.14 -2.69
C LEU A 229 -10.38 34.24 -1.62
N ARG A 230 -9.34 34.49 -0.81
CA ARG A 230 -9.36 35.52 0.25
C ARG A 230 -8.75 36.85 -0.17
N GLY A 231 -8.03 36.89 -1.30
CA GLY A 231 -7.39 38.10 -1.86
C GLY A 231 -8.16 38.62 -3.06
#